data_AF-A0A3C1KDE5-F1
#
_entry.id   AF-A0A3C1KDE5-F1
#
_cell.length_a   1.000
_cell.length_b   1.000
_cell.length_c   1.000
_cell.angle_alpha   90.00
_cell.angle_beta   90.00
_cell.angle_gamma   90.00
#
_symmetry.space_group_name_H-M   'P 1'
#
loop_
_entity.id
_entity.type
_entity.pdbx_description
1 polymer ?
#
loop_
_entity_poly.entity_id
_entity_poly.type
_entity_poly.pdbx_seq_one_letter_code
_entity_poly.pdbx_strand_id
1 'polypeptide(L)'
;MCFDLGGPVNKVAYGFATANLAAGIAGDNRYLEIMAAVMAAGMVPPLAMALASTVLGRKLFSPAERENGKAAWLLGLSFISEGAIPFAAADIFRVIPAAMVGGAVTGALSMAFGVTSKAPHGGIFVFFAIDSFPLWILSIAVGTVVTAVLVILLKRFARRRPLEIVADEPEPAAVPQAVAAH
;
A
#
# COMPACT_ATOMS: atom_id res chain seq x y z
N MET A 1 -9.49 -2.17 -1.38
CA MET A 1 -8.90 -0.82 -1.20
C MET A 1 -7.37 -0.76 -1.34
N CYS A 2 -6.62 -1.87 -1.23
CA CYS A 2 -5.15 -1.79 -1.31
C CYS A 2 -4.52 -2.51 -2.51
N PHE A 3 -5.34 -3.17 -3.34
CA PHE A 3 -4.86 -4.04 -4.42
C PHE A 3 -4.33 -3.25 -5.63
N ASP A 4 -5.07 -2.23 -6.07
CA ASP A 4 -4.79 -1.50 -7.31
C ASP A 4 -4.72 0.03 -7.12
N LEU A 5 -4.55 0.48 -5.87
CA LEU A 5 -4.23 1.87 -5.51
C LEU A 5 -5.14 2.94 -6.17
N GLY A 6 -6.45 2.65 -6.24
CA GLY A 6 -7.45 3.55 -6.86
C GLY A 6 -8.02 3.02 -8.18
N GLY A 7 -7.58 1.84 -8.62
CA GLY A 7 -8.07 1.17 -9.81
C GLY A 7 -9.50 0.59 -9.69
N PRO A 8 -9.91 -0.23 -10.68
CA PRO A 8 -11.26 -0.79 -10.76
C PRO A 8 -11.71 -1.60 -9.54
N VAL A 9 -10.84 -2.40 -8.93
CA VAL A 9 -11.16 -3.22 -7.76
C VAL A 9 -11.46 -2.33 -6.54
N ASN A 10 -10.66 -1.29 -6.34
CA ASN A 10 -10.93 -0.28 -5.32
C ASN A 10 -12.26 0.43 -5.56
N LYS A 11 -12.55 0.83 -6.80
CA LYS A 11 -13.80 1.50 -7.14
C LYS A 11 -15.02 0.61 -6.92
N VAL A 12 -14.93 -0.68 -7.22
CA VAL A 12 -16.01 -1.64 -6.96
C VAL A 12 -16.23 -1.81 -5.45
N ALA A 13 -15.17 -1.96 -4.66
CA ALA A 13 -15.29 -2.07 -3.20
C ALA A 13 -15.90 -0.79 -2.57
N TYR A 14 -15.45 0.38 -3.03
CA TYR A 14 -15.99 1.66 -2.60
C TYR A 14 -17.44 1.87 -3.03
N GLY A 15 -17.78 1.50 -4.26
CA GLY A 15 -19.13 1.54 -4.81
C GLY A 15 -20.08 0.65 -4.01
N PHE A 16 -19.64 -0.56 -3.64
CA PHE A 16 -20.43 -1.46 -2.78
C PHE A 16 -20.73 -0.82 -1.40
N ALA A 17 -19.72 -0.26 -0.75
CA ALA A 17 -19.92 0.42 0.54
C ALA A 17 -20.88 1.61 0.41
N THR A 18 -20.71 2.42 -0.64
CA THR A 18 -21.55 3.61 -0.89
C THR A 18 -22.99 3.24 -1.22
N ALA A 19 -23.20 2.23 -2.06
CA ALA A 19 -24.54 1.80 -2.48
C ALA A 19 -25.40 1.32 -1.31
N ASN A 20 -24.78 0.77 -0.25
CA ASN A 20 -25.48 0.26 0.92
C ASN A 20 -25.57 1.26 2.09
N LEU A 21 -25.05 2.48 1.92
CA LEU A 21 -25.01 3.46 3.01
C LEU A 21 -26.43 3.84 3.50
N ALA A 22 -27.41 3.91 2.59
CA ALA A 22 -28.79 4.18 2.94
C ALA A 22 -29.40 3.08 3.83
N ALA A 23 -29.11 1.81 3.54
CA ALA A 23 -29.53 0.69 4.38
C ALA A 23 -28.86 0.74 5.76
N GLY A 24 -27.60 1.19 5.81
CA GLY A 24 -26.89 1.46 7.06
C GLY A 24 -27.58 2.52 7.91
N ILE A 25 -27.94 3.65 7.31
CA ILE A 25 -28.67 4.74 8.00
C ILE A 25 -30.07 4.29 8.46
N ALA A 26 -30.71 3.39 7.71
CA ALA A 26 -32.01 2.83 8.05
C ALA A 26 -31.98 1.78 9.18
N GLY A 27 -30.80 1.40 9.69
CA GLY A 27 -30.65 0.57 10.89
C GLY A 27 -29.74 -0.65 10.74
N ASP A 28 -29.23 -0.96 9.55
CA ASP A 28 -28.28 -2.08 9.36
C ASP A 28 -26.82 -1.61 9.50
N ASN A 29 -26.38 -1.47 10.76
CA ASN A 29 -25.06 -0.94 11.11
C ASN A 29 -23.88 -1.58 10.36
N ARG A 30 -24.00 -2.84 9.92
CA ARG A 30 -22.95 -3.56 9.19
C ARG A 30 -22.50 -2.79 7.94
N TYR A 31 -23.42 -2.11 7.25
CA TYR A 31 -23.07 -1.32 6.07
C TYR A 31 -22.30 -0.03 6.41
N LEU A 32 -22.56 0.57 7.58
CA LEU A 32 -21.77 1.70 8.07
C LEU A 32 -20.38 1.25 8.51
N GLU A 33 -20.26 0.05 9.09
CA GLU A 33 -18.97 -0.55 9.44
C GLU A 33 -18.13 -0.86 8.20
N ILE A 34 -18.75 -1.45 7.17
CA ILE A 34 -18.10 -1.72 5.88
C ILE A 34 -17.60 -0.41 5.26
N MET A 35 -18.38 0.66 5.32
CA MET A 35 -17.95 1.98 4.85
C MET A 35 -16.71 2.47 5.60
N ALA A 36 -16.72 2.42 6.94
CA ALA A 36 -15.55 2.82 7.75
C ALA A 36 -14.31 1.98 7.43
N ALA A 37 -14.46 0.66 7.27
CA ALA A 37 -13.36 -0.25 6.95
C ALA A 37 -12.76 0.01 5.56
N VAL A 38 -13.60 0.22 4.55
CA VAL A 38 -13.16 0.60 3.19
C VAL A 38 -12.41 1.92 3.21
N MET A 39 -12.94 2.92 3.92
CA MET A 39 -12.29 4.22 4.07
C MET A 39 -10.94 4.11 4.78
N ALA A 40 -10.89 3.39 5.91
CA ALA A 40 -9.66 3.17 6.67
C ALA A 40 -8.58 2.51 5.80
N ALA A 41 -8.94 1.41 5.12
CA ALA A 41 -8.01 0.63 4.33
C ALA A 41 -7.44 1.42 3.14
N GLY A 42 -8.20 2.31 2.51
CA GLY A 42 -7.69 3.12 1.39
C GLY A 42 -6.64 4.16 1.80
N MET A 43 -6.60 4.57 3.08
CA MET A 43 -5.56 5.47 3.60
C MET A 43 -4.22 4.76 3.83
N VAL A 44 -4.24 3.44 4.04
CA VAL A 44 -3.06 2.66 4.48
C VAL A 44 -1.89 2.71 3.50
N PRO A 45 -2.05 2.44 2.18
CA PRO A 45 -0.91 2.36 1.27
C PRO A 45 -0.04 3.64 1.23
N PRO A 46 -0.59 4.84 0.97
CA PRO A 46 0.22 6.07 0.94
C PRO A 46 0.83 6.42 2.31
N LEU A 47 0.09 6.26 3.41
CA LEU A 47 0.62 6.49 4.76
C LEU A 47 1.78 5.55 5.09
N ALA A 48 1.67 4.27 4.69
CA ALA A 48 2.72 3.30 4.91
C ALA A 48 3.98 3.61 4.10
N MET A 49 3.81 4.06 2.84
CA MET A 49 4.96 4.46 2.01
C MET A 49 5.62 5.72 2.53
N ALA A 50 4.83 6.69 3.00
CA ALA A 50 5.33 7.86 3.68
C ALA A 50 6.15 7.48 4.92
N LEU A 51 5.61 6.64 5.81
CA LEU A 51 6.28 6.16 7.02
C LEU A 51 7.56 5.37 6.70
N ALA A 52 7.49 4.45 5.74
CA ALA A 52 8.60 3.59 5.37
C ALA A 52 9.75 4.38 4.74
N SER A 53 9.45 5.29 3.82
CA SER A 53 10.49 6.01 3.05
C SER A 53 11.03 7.23 3.79
N THR A 54 10.23 7.92 4.60
CA THR A 54 10.65 9.17 5.26
C THR A 54 11.13 8.98 6.69
N VAL A 55 10.69 7.93 7.39
CA VAL A 55 11.01 7.75 8.82
C VAL A 55 11.80 6.46 9.06
N LEU A 56 11.18 5.30 8.85
CA LEU A 56 11.71 4.02 9.35
C LEU A 56 12.83 3.42 8.49
N GLY A 57 12.67 3.51 7.17
CA GLY A 57 13.45 2.75 6.20
C GLY A 57 14.27 3.62 5.26
N ARG A 58 14.44 4.92 5.52
CA ARG A 58 15.01 5.93 4.61
C ARG A 58 16.09 5.40 3.67
N LYS A 59 17.15 4.75 4.19
CA LYS A 59 18.29 4.24 3.42
C LYS A 59 17.95 3.19 2.35
N LEU A 60 16.79 2.55 2.44
CA LEU A 60 16.30 1.55 1.48
C LEU A 60 15.56 2.17 0.28
N PHE A 61 15.22 3.45 0.37
CA PHE A 61 14.48 4.19 -0.64
C PHE A 61 15.38 5.23 -1.31
N SER A 62 15.20 5.42 -2.61
CA SER A 62 15.85 6.44 -3.42
C SER A 62 15.48 7.86 -2.99
N PRO A 63 16.26 8.89 -3.38
CA PRO A 63 15.90 10.28 -3.11
C PRO A 63 14.50 10.65 -3.63
N ALA A 64 14.13 10.19 -4.83
CA ALA A 64 12.82 10.42 -5.43
C ALA A 64 11.68 9.77 -4.62
N GLU A 65 11.84 8.51 -4.19
CA GLU A 65 10.87 7.83 -3.33
C GLU A 65 10.70 8.55 -1.97
N ARG A 66 11.77 9.11 -1.41
CA ARG A 66 11.68 9.90 -0.16
C ARG A 66 10.93 11.21 -0.37
N GLU A 67 11.11 11.87 -1.51
CA GLU A 67 10.39 13.09 -1.85
C GLU A 67 8.90 12.81 -2.04
N ASN A 68 8.57 11.78 -2.82
CA ASN A 68 7.20 11.28 -2.95
C ASN A 68 6.60 10.90 -1.59
N GLY A 69 7.41 10.38 -0.68
CA GLY A 69 6.99 10.00 0.67
C GLY A 69 6.53 11.17 1.52
N LYS A 70 7.11 12.38 1.33
CA LYS A 70 6.64 13.58 2.03
C LYS A 70 5.23 13.94 1.59
N ALA A 71 4.97 13.94 0.28
CA ALA A 71 3.65 14.20 -0.27
C ALA A 71 2.64 13.10 0.11
N ALA A 72 3.08 11.84 0.17
CA ALA A 72 2.24 10.71 0.49
C ALA A 72 1.62 10.76 1.91
N TRP A 73 2.21 11.48 2.86
CA TRP A 73 1.58 11.76 4.16
C TRP A 73 0.23 12.46 3.98
N LEU A 74 0.23 13.59 3.27
CA LEU A 74 -0.99 14.37 3.06
C LEU A 74 -1.99 13.60 2.20
N LEU A 75 -1.53 12.96 1.12
CA LEU A 75 -2.40 12.16 0.25
C LEU A 75 -3.09 11.04 1.04
N GLY A 76 -2.35 10.33 1.88
CA GLY A 76 -2.90 9.27 2.72
C GLY A 76 -3.88 9.79 3.77
N LEU A 77 -3.55 10.91 4.43
CA LEU A 77 -4.47 11.58 5.35
C LEU A 77 -5.74 12.10 4.66
N SER A 78 -5.70 12.32 3.35
CA SER A 78 -6.84 12.72 2.50
C SER A 78 -7.55 11.55 1.82
N PHE A 79 -7.23 10.29 2.15
CA PHE A 79 -7.79 9.10 1.50
C PHE A 79 -7.55 9.04 -0.03
N ILE A 80 -6.40 9.55 -0.47
CA ILE A 80 -5.93 9.44 -1.85
C ILE A 80 -4.94 8.29 -1.93
N SER A 81 -5.47 7.09 -2.23
CA SER A 81 -4.69 5.84 -2.28
C SER A 81 -3.59 5.85 -3.35
N GLU A 82 -3.76 6.67 -4.37
CA GLU A 82 -2.89 6.88 -5.52
C GLU A 82 -1.52 7.44 -5.12
N GLY A 83 -1.40 8.07 -3.94
CA GLY A 83 -0.12 8.52 -3.39
C GLY A 83 0.92 7.42 -3.23
N ALA A 84 0.51 6.14 -3.27
CA ALA A 84 1.40 4.98 -3.27
C ALA A 84 1.85 4.52 -4.67
N ILE A 85 1.23 4.99 -5.77
CA ILE A 85 1.54 4.55 -7.14
C ILE A 85 3.04 4.68 -7.48
N PRO A 86 3.74 5.79 -7.17
CA PRO A 86 5.16 5.91 -7.49
C PRO A 86 6.02 4.83 -6.82
N PHE A 87 5.63 4.35 -5.64
CA PHE A 87 6.32 3.29 -4.92
C PHE A 87 6.02 1.92 -5.49
N ALA A 88 4.75 1.66 -5.82
CA ALA A 88 4.35 0.41 -6.46
C ALA A 88 4.95 0.27 -7.87
N ALA A 89 5.06 1.37 -8.62
CA ALA A 89 5.75 1.38 -9.91
C ALA A 89 7.25 1.02 -9.76
N ALA A 90 7.89 1.44 -8.67
CA ALA A 90 9.29 1.12 -8.40
C ALA A 90 9.50 -0.32 -7.86
N ASP A 91 8.52 -0.88 -7.13
CA ASP A 91 8.69 -2.16 -6.43
C ASP A 91 7.36 -2.90 -6.16
N ILE A 92 6.65 -3.23 -7.25
CA ILE A 92 5.27 -3.75 -7.21
C ILE A 92 5.13 -5.00 -6.34
N PHE A 93 6.06 -5.94 -6.45
CA PHE A 93 6.02 -7.23 -5.77
C PHE A 93 6.18 -7.14 -4.25
N ARG A 94 6.68 -6.01 -3.74
CA ARG A 94 6.84 -5.79 -2.30
C ARG A 94 5.80 -4.83 -1.76
N VAL A 95 5.44 -3.80 -2.53
CA VAL A 95 4.50 -2.76 -2.08
C VAL A 95 3.06 -3.28 -2.06
N ILE A 96 2.58 -3.89 -3.15
CA ILE A 96 1.17 -4.30 -3.25
C ILE A 96 0.81 -5.40 -2.24
N PRO A 97 1.58 -6.51 -2.14
CA PRO A 97 1.24 -7.55 -1.16
C PRO A 97 1.30 -7.05 0.29
N ALA A 98 2.30 -6.23 0.63
CA ALA A 98 2.39 -5.64 1.97
C ALA A 98 1.20 -4.72 2.28
N ALA A 99 0.79 -3.90 1.30
CA ALA A 99 -0.36 -3.01 1.43
C ALA A 99 -1.67 -3.79 1.59
N MET A 100 -1.84 -4.91 0.87
CA MET A 100 -2.99 -5.79 1.04
C MET A 100 -3.06 -6.36 2.45
N VAL A 101 -1.93 -6.80 3.02
CA VAL A 101 -1.88 -7.33 4.40
C VAL A 101 -2.25 -6.23 5.41
N GLY A 102 -1.64 -5.05 5.32
CA GLY A 102 -1.98 -3.97 6.24
C GLY A 102 -3.40 -3.45 6.07
N GLY A 103 -3.92 -3.37 4.85
CA GLY A 103 -5.31 -3.04 4.57
C GLY A 103 -6.29 -4.06 5.14
N ALA A 104 -5.98 -5.35 5.04
CA ALA A 104 -6.77 -6.42 5.66
C ALA A 104 -6.78 -6.31 7.19
N VAL A 105 -5.62 -6.03 7.80
CA VAL A 105 -5.52 -5.78 9.26
C VAL A 105 -6.35 -4.56 9.66
N THR A 106 -6.24 -3.45 8.94
CA THR A 106 -7.02 -2.23 9.22
C THR A 106 -8.52 -2.47 9.09
N GLY A 107 -8.96 -3.15 8.02
CA GLY A 107 -10.37 -3.50 7.85
C GLY A 107 -10.88 -4.40 8.96
N ALA A 108 -10.13 -5.45 9.31
CA ALA A 108 -10.49 -6.37 10.39
C ALA A 108 -10.60 -5.66 11.74
N LEU A 109 -9.64 -4.78 12.09
CA LEU A 109 -9.69 -4.00 13.32
C LEU A 109 -10.85 -3.00 13.34
N SER A 110 -11.07 -2.29 12.23
CA SER A 110 -12.20 -1.33 12.12
C SER A 110 -13.54 -2.01 12.35
N MET A 111 -13.75 -3.19 11.74
CA MET A 111 -14.96 -3.99 11.93
C MET A 111 -15.04 -4.58 13.35
N ALA A 112 -13.92 -5.10 13.89
CA ALA A 112 -13.89 -5.68 15.24
C ALA A 112 -14.19 -4.66 16.35
N PHE A 113 -13.81 -3.40 16.13
CA PHE A 113 -14.14 -2.29 17.03
C PHE A 113 -15.53 -1.70 16.79
N GLY A 114 -16.30 -2.20 15.80
CA GLY A 114 -17.62 -1.66 15.46
C GLY A 114 -17.56 -0.20 15.02
N VAL A 115 -16.47 0.22 14.38
CA VAL A 115 -16.34 1.59 13.87
C VAL A 115 -17.29 1.75 12.69
N THR A 116 -18.10 2.81 12.69
CA THR A 116 -19.05 3.11 11.62
C THR A 116 -18.71 4.42 10.92
N SER A 117 -19.08 4.54 9.65
CA SER A 117 -19.02 5.80 8.90
C SER A 117 -20.36 6.07 8.23
N LYS A 118 -20.88 7.29 8.43
CA LYS A 118 -22.15 7.77 7.86
C LYS A 118 -21.95 8.51 6.53
N ALA A 119 -20.72 8.68 6.06
CA ALA A 119 -20.40 9.43 4.86
C ALA A 119 -19.46 8.66 3.93
N PRO A 120 -19.69 8.70 2.60
CA PRO A 120 -18.79 8.15 1.61
C PRO A 120 -17.74 9.21 1.24
N HIS A 121 -16.98 9.68 2.22
CA HIS A 121 -15.89 10.65 2.00
C HIS A 121 -14.78 10.30 2.94
N GLY A 122 -13.56 10.15 2.42
CA GLY A 122 -12.42 9.73 3.21
C GLY A 122 -11.57 10.87 3.75
N GLY A 123 -10.56 10.43 4.51
CA GLY A 123 -9.54 11.28 5.08
C GLY A 123 -9.86 11.67 6.52
N ILE A 124 -8.83 12.12 7.22
CA ILE A 124 -8.96 12.51 8.64
C ILE A 124 -9.92 13.70 8.83
N PHE A 125 -10.20 14.44 7.76
CA PHE A 125 -11.04 15.63 7.73
C PHE A 125 -12.54 15.34 7.88
N VAL A 126 -12.96 14.08 7.72
CA VAL A 126 -14.38 13.67 7.85
C VAL A 126 -14.71 13.08 9.23
N PHE A 127 -13.89 13.36 10.24
CA PHE A 127 -13.98 12.78 11.59
C PHE A 127 -15.38 12.85 12.22
N PHE A 128 -16.16 13.90 11.92
CA PHE A 128 -17.52 14.10 12.42
C PHE A 128 -18.53 13.06 11.90
N ALA A 129 -18.20 12.35 10.82
CA ALA A 129 -19.04 11.31 10.22
C ALA A 129 -18.65 9.89 10.66
N ILE A 130 -17.62 9.75 11.51
CA ILE A 130 -17.08 8.47 11.97
C ILE A 130 -17.36 8.29 13.47
N ASP A 131 -18.11 7.26 13.82
CA ASP A 131 -18.29 6.89 15.23
C ASP A 131 -17.05 6.09 15.68
N SER A 132 -16.65 6.22 16.95
CA SER A 132 -15.41 5.59 17.48
C SER A 132 -14.14 6.02 16.75
N PHE A 133 -14.06 7.30 16.35
CA PHE A 133 -12.93 7.88 15.60
C PHE A 133 -11.52 7.53 16.14
N PRO A 134 -11.24 7.53 17.46
CA PRO A 134 -9.93 7.11 17.96
C PRO A 134 -9.56 5.66 17.59
N LEU A 135 -10.53 4.74 17.62
CA LEU A 135 -10.32 3.34 17.24
C LEU A 135 -10.16 3.18 15.73
N TRP A 136 -10.80 4.05 14.94
CA TRP A 136 -10.57 4.13 13.50
C TRP A 136 -9.14 4.55 13.18
N ILE A 137 -8.65 5.62 13.83
CA ILE A 137 -7.26 6.08 13.69
C ILE A 137 -6.27 5.01 14.15
N LEU A 138 -6.56 4.30 15.26
CA LEU A 138 -5.75 3.18 15.71
C LEU A 138 -5.68 2.06 14.66
N SER A 139 -6.82 1.71 14.05
CA SER A 139 -6.90 0.68 13.00
C SER A 139 -6.07 1.04 11.77
N ILE A 140 -6.12 2.31 11.35
CA ILE A 140 -5.28 2.83 10.26
C ILE A 140 -3.81 2.78 10.65
N ALA A 141 -3.45 3.30 11.83
CA ALA A 141 -2.07 3.34 12.31
C ALA A 141 -1.44 1.94 12.38
N VAL A 142 -2.18 0.94 12.88
CA VAL A 142 -1.70 -0.45 12.92
C VAL A 142 -1.44 -0.99 11.52
N GLY A 143 -2.38 -0.87 10.58
CA GLY A 143 -2.17 -1.36 9.21
C GLY A 143 -1.07 -0.60 8.46
N THR A 144 -0.93 0.71 8.71
CA THR A 144 0.17 1.54 8.21
C THR A 144 1.53 1.02 8.70
N VAL A 145 1.65 0.74 10.00
CA VAL A 145 2.89 0.18 10.58
C VAL A 145 3.17 -1.21 10.03
N VAL A 146 2.16 -2.09 9.97
CA VAL A 146 2.30 -3.45 9.41
C VAL A 146 2.81 -3.39 7.98
N THR A 147 2.17 -2.58 7.12
CA THR A 147 2.59 -2.41 5.73
C THR A 147 4.01 -1.85 5.63
N ALA A 148 4.33 -0.80 6.38
CA ALA A 148 5.65 -0.17 6.34
C ALA A 148 6.76 -1.13 6.77
N VAL A 149 6.54 -1.88 7.85
CA VAL A 149 7.48 -2.90 8.34
C VAL A 149 7.65 -4.01 7.31
N LEU A 150 6.56 -4.52 6.74
CA LEU A 150 6.63 -5.56 5.70
C LEU A 150 7.43 -5.11 4.47
N VAL A 151 7.18 -3.91 3.94
CA VAL A 151 7.95 -3.37 2.81
C VAL A 151 9.43 -3.23 3.16
N ILE A 152 9.75 -2.74 4.35
CA ILE A 152 11.14 -2.59 4.82
C ILE A 152 11.83 -3.95 4.92
N LEU A 153 11.17 -4.94 5.52
CA LEU A 153 11.71 -6.29 5.66
C LEU A 153 11.94 -6.90 4.28
N LEU A 154 10.94 -6.88 3.39
CA LEU A 154 11.04 -7.41 2.04
C LEU A 154 12.16 -6.76 1.22
N LYS A 155 12.33 -5.43 1.32
CA LYS A 155 13.44 -4.71 0.67
C LYS A 155 14.81 -5.09 1.27
N ARG A 156 14.91 -5.29 2.59
CA ARG A 156 16.15 -5.72 3.26
C ARG A 156 16.57 -7.13 2.85
N PHE A 157 15.64 -8.07 2.78
CA PHE A 157 15.94 -9.45 2.37
C PHE A 157 16.40 -9.52 0.91
N ALA A 158 15.79 -8.74 0.02
CA ALA A 158 16.20 -8.70 -1.38
C ALA A 158 17.63 -8.16 -1.58
N ARG A 159 18.02 -7.10 -0.85
CA ARG A 159 19.39 -6.57 -0.91
C ARG A 159 20.46 -7.53 -0.39
N ARG A 160 20.08 -8.53 0.40
CA ARG A 160 21.01 -9.54 0.96
C ARG A 160 21.24 -10.72 0.03
N ARG A 161 20.49 -10.87 -1.06
CA ARG A 161 20.69 -11.94 -2.04
C ARG A 161 21.61 -11.41 -3.15
N PRO A 162 22.93 -11.62 -3.11
CA PRO A 162 23.74 -11.47 -4.31
C PRO A 162 23.19 -12.44 -5.35
N LEU A 163 23.05 -11.96 -6.58
CA LEU A 163 22.71 -12.81 -7.72
C LEU A 163 23.74 -13.94 -7.76
N GLU A 164 23.29 -15.19 -7.66
CA GLU A 164 24.11 -16.33 -8.07
C GLU A 164 24.50 -16.05 -9.52
N ILE A 165 25.78 -15.82 -9.74
CA ILE A 165 26.38 -15.67 -11.06
C ILE A 165 26.16 -17.03 -11.73
N VAL A 166 25.22 -17.11 -12.67
CA VAL A 166 25.28 -18.12 -13.71
C VAL A 166 26.55 -17.77 -14.47
N ALA A 167 27.63 -18.49 -14.17
CA ALA A 167 28.87 -18.38 -14.91
C ALA A 167 28.54 -18.73 -16.36
N ASP A 168 28.65 -17.74 -17.24
CA ASP A 168 28.68 -17.99 -18.67
C ASP A 168 29.89 -18.89 -18.91
N GLU A 169 29.65 -20.11 -19.39
CA GLU A 169 30.72 -21.02 -19.77
C GLU A 169 31.57 -20.32 -20.85
N PRO A 170 32.91 -20.39 -20.77
CA PRO A 170 33.74 -19.71 -21.75
C PRO A 170 33.49 -20.29 -23.14
N GLU A 171 33.04 -19.41 -24.05
CA GLU A 171 32.92 -19.66 -25.47
C GLU A 171 34.25 -20.24 -26.01
N PRO A 172 34.24 -21.38 -26.73
CA PRO A 172 35.47 -22.00 -27.20
C PRO A 172 36.20 -21.06 -28.17
N ALA A 173 37.46 -20.78 -27.85
CA ALA A 173 38.31 -19.87 -28.60
C ALA A 173 38.36 -20.22 -30.09
N ALA A 174 38.02 -19.26 -30.94
CA ALA A 174 38.13 -19.37 -32.39
C ALA A 174 39.60 -19.62 -32.78
N VAL A 175 39.85 -20.74 -33.46
CA VAL A 175 41.15 -21.10 -34.02
C VAL A 175 41.51 -20.11 -35.13
N PRO A 176 42.70 -19.47 -35.13
CA PRO A 176 43.11 -18.59 -36.22
C PRO A 176 43.26 -19.38 -37.51
N GLN A 177 42.51 -19.03 -38.55
CA GLN A 177 42.74 -19.56 -39.89
C GLN A 177 44.06 -19.00 -40.42
N ALA A 178 45.00 -19.90 -40.72
CA ALA A 178 46.28 -19.56 -41.33
C ALA A 178 46.06 -18.90 -42.71
N VAL A 179 46.64 -17.73 -42.89
CA VAL A 179 46.73 -17.03 -44.17
C VAL A 179 47.67 -17.83 -45.07
N ALA A 180 47.12 -18.54 -46.06
CA ALA A 180 47.89 -19.07 -47.16
C ALA A 180 48.02 -17.98 -48.22
N ALA A 181 49.23 -17.44 -48.36
CA ALA A 181 49.62 -16.62 -49.49
C ALA A 181 49.72 -17.49 -50.74
N HIS A 182 49.06 -17.10 -51.84
CA HIS A 182 49.49 -17.27 -53.23
C HIS A 182 48.67 -16.38 -54.16
#